data_AF-A0A849ES05-F1
#
_entry.id   AF-A0A849ES05-F1
#
_cell.length_a   1.000
_cell.length_b   1.000
_cell.length_c   1.000
_cell.angle_alpha   90.00
_cell.angle_beta   90.00
_cell.angle_gamma   90.00
#
_symmetry.space_group_name_H-M   'P 1'
#
loop_
_entity.id
_entity.type
_entity.pdbx_description
1 polymer ?
#
loop_
_entity_poly.entity_id
_entity_poly.type
_entity_poly.pdbx_seq_one_letter_code
_entity_poly.pdbx_strand_id
1 'polypeptide(L)' 'MNEIPIEQAVGMILGHDVTRIVPGEYKGPVFRKGHVIRAVDVPLFL' A
#
# COMPACT_ATOMS: atom_id res chain seq x y z
N MET A 1 6.21 14.83 10.22
CA MET A 1 5.68 13.56 9.68
C MET A 1 4.27 13.88 9.23
N ASN A 2 3.98 13.88 7.92
CA ASN A 2 2.60 14.02 7.44
C ASN A 2 2.11 12.61 7.14
N GLU A 3 1.41 12.02 8.09
CA GLU A 3 0.71 10.75 7.94
C GLU A 3 -0.77 11.04 7.66
N ILE A 4 -1.35 10.24 6.77
CA ILE A 4 -2.78 10.29 6.46
C ILE A 4 -3.36 8.90 6.64
N PRO A 5 -4.64 8.77 7.06
CA PRO A 5 -5.32 7.49 7.06
C PRO A 5 -5.36 6.89 5.65
N ILE A 6 -5.19 5.57 5.53
CA ILE A 6 -5.18 4.88 4.23
C ILE A 6 -6.47 5.10 3.44
N GLU A 7 -7.60 5.24 4.14
CA GLU A 7 -8.91 5.54 3.54
C GLU A 7 -8.92 6.90 2.83
N GLN A 8 -8.17 7.88 3.34
CA GLN A 8 -8.02 9.21 2.72
C GLN A 8 -6.99 9.20 1.58
N ALA A 9 -6.14 8.17 1.50
CA ALA A 9 -5.15 8.03 0.45
C ALA A 9 -5.73 7.46 -0.85
N VAL A 10 -7.00 7.03 -0.88
CA VAL A 10 -7.65 6.52 -2.09
C VAL A 10 -7.64 7.59 -3.19
N GLY A 11 -7.15 7.22 -4.37
CA GLY A 11 -6.93 8.11 -5.52
C GLY A 11 -5.52 8.72 -5.59
N MET A 12 -4.71 8.59 -4.53
CA MET A 12 -3.31 9.03 -4.56
C MET A 12 -2.40 8.00 -5.23
N ILE A 13 -1.25 8.48 -5.72
CA ILE A 13 -0.23 7.63 -6.36
C ILE A 13 0.85 7.27 -5.34
N LEU A 14 1.20 5.98 -5.29
CA LEU A 14 2.33 5.51 -4.50
C LEU A 14 3.66 6.04 -5.07
N GLY A 15 4.41 6.77 -4.25
CA GLY A 15 5.74 7.28 -4.60
C GLY A 15 6.84 6.21 -4.62
N HIS A 16 6.59 5.06 -3.99
CA HIS A 16 7.52 3.94 -3.82
C HIS A 16 6.79 2.60 -3.89
N ASP A 17 7.55 1.52 -4.02
CA ASP A 17 7.03 0.16 -3.90
C ASP A 17 6.60 -0.12 -2.46
N VAL A 18 5.51 -0.89 -2.30
CA VAL A 18 5.02 -1.37 -1.01
C VAL A 18 5.20 -2.88 -0.98
N THR A 19 5.94 -3.36 0.01
CA THR A 19 6.23 -4.79 0.20
C THR A 19 5.39 -5.33 1.34
N ARG A 20 4.65 -6.42 1.06
CA ARG A 20 3.97 -7.19 2.10
C ARG A 20 4.97 -8.16 2.73
N ILE A 21 5.03 -8.17 4.05
CA ILE A 21 5.90 -9.05 4.81
C ILE A 21 5.02 -9.87 5.75
N VAL A 22 4.93 -11.18 5.50
CA VAL A 22 4.31 -12.16 6.38
C VAL A 22 5.44 -13.05 6.93
N PRO A 23 5.79 -12.91 8.23
CA PRO A 23 6.91 -13.63 8.82
C PRO A 23 6.81 -15.15 8.62
N GLY A 24 7.84 -15.75 8.03
CA GLY A 24 7.89 -17.20 7.78
C GLY A 24 7.09 -17.68 6.56
N GLU A 25 6.34 -16.81 5.87
CA GLU A 25 5.45 -17.20 4.78
C GLU A 25 5.76 -16.46 3.47
N TYR A 26 5.84 -15.13 3.51
CA TYR A 26 5.93 -14.33 2.28
C TYR A 26 6.67 -13.02 2.48
N LYS A 27 7.49 -12.64 1.50
CA LYS A 27 8.10 -11.30 1.42
C LYS A 27 8.22 -10.88 -0.04
N GLY A 28 7.40 -9.92 -0.46
CA GLY A 28 7.40 -9.45 -1.84
C GLY A 28 6.60 -8.18 -2.06
N PRO A 29 6.85 -7.48 -3.19
CA PRO A 29 6.12 -6.25 -3.53
C PRO A 29 4.66 -6.58 -3.82
N VAL A 30 3.75 -6.01 -3.02
CA VAL A 30 2.30 -6.11 -3.24
C VAL A 30 1.80 -4.95 -4.12
N PHE A 31 2.45 -3.79 -4.02
CA PHE A 31 2.22 -2.67 -4.93
C PHE A 31 3.56 -2.11 -5.43
N ARG A 32 3.56 -1.58 -6.65
CA ARG A 32 4.71 -0.89 -7.24
C ARG A 32 4.49 0.61 -7.27
N LYS A 33 5.59 1.36 -7.31
CA LYS A 33 5.60 2.80 -7.56
C LYS A 33 4.75 3.14 -8.79
N GLY A 34 3.94 4.19 -8.67
CA GLY A 34 3.02 4.61 -9.72
C GLY A 34 1.63 3.95 -9.63
N HIS A 35 1.43 2.98 -8.72
CA HIS A 35 0.11 2.44 -8.45
C HIS A 35 -0.80 3.50 -7.83
N VAL A 36 -2.03 3.60 -8.34
CA VAL A 36 -3.08 4.45 -7.79
C VAL A 36 -3.82 3.66 -6.72
N ILE A 37 -3.86 4.16 -5.50
CA ILE A 37 -4.54 3.51 -4.37
C ILE A 37 -6.05 3.48 -4.66
N ARG A 38 -6.65 2.29 -4.63
CA ARG A 38 -8.08 2.07 -4.79
C ARG A 38 -8.70 1.66 -3.46
N ALA A 39 -10.01 1.86 -3.30
CA ALA A 39 -10.73 1.43 -2.09
C ALA A 39 -10.56 -0.08 -1.81
N VAL A 40 -10.47 -0.90 -2.86
CA VAL A 40 -10.22 -2.36 -2.74
C VAL A 40 -8.82 -2.70 -2.23
N ASP A 41 -7.87 -1.76 -2.31
CA ASP A 41 -6.51 -1.95 -1.82
C ASP A 41 -6.41 -1.70 -0.32
N VAL A 42 -7.33 -0.91 0.27
CA VAL A 42 -7.31 -0.53 1.70
C VAL A 42 -7.16 -1.74 2.64
N PRO A 43 -7.90 -2.86 2.46
CA PRO A 43 -7.73 -4.04 3.30
C PRO A 43 -6.36 -4.74 3.17
N LEU A 44 -5.58 -4.45 2.12
CA LEU A 44 -4.24 -5.02 1.92
C LEU A 44 -3.15 -4.25 2.69
N PHE A 45 -3.50 -3.07 3.25
CA PHE A 45 -2.62 -2.25 4.09
C PHE A 45 -2.87 -2.43 5.60
N LEU A 46 -3.91 -3.19 5.99
CA LEU A 46 -4.27 -3.50 7.38
C LEU A 46 -3.78 -4.90 7.77
#